data_AF-A0A6A6AC29-F1
#
_entry.id   AF-A0A6A6AC29-F1
#
_cell.length_a   1.000
_cell.length_b   1.000
_cell.length_c   1.000
_cell.angle_alpha   90.00
_cell.angle_beta   90.00
_cell.angle_gamma   90.00
#
_symmetry.space_group_name_H-M   'P 1'
#
loop_
_entity.id
_entity.type
_entity.pdbx_description
1 polymer ?
#
loop_
_entity_poly.entity_id
_entity_poly.type
_entity_poly.pdbx_seq_one_letter_code
_entity_poly.pdbx_strand_id
1 'polypeptide(L)'
;MSCAQVDLSQVRYSPIEGTYYFYDHRYPSAIQFLLSGRWESWDVGWVKDKAHDPEIRRIAEEAETRLLHDARAYYRQWPAEVAGPSQPSPPPETDHQLRTPPRQSIARSQSSPRTDVPSPSPVPSHGSALQFPIPASPHEHVPSTSATRTASYSSPYRPQAAPVSDHRPQIVTTVPVQVVPTGIVGPSVHAGYQQYAHNQLGPPLQAATSPGLVTSQHRETKILLSMDGDGIRGLSTLLVVESLVNAICVKIGHQVNPCQIFDLMGGSSLGGVIAIMLGRLQMQAHRAREGYKRIARQVFLNKRDFFISLDPYAAISNVDAMALEREIKAVVKQEIGHEDELLFDGRDNLGDVFVATTHIEIGTNKAALMRSYQTRRITGPDIDANMTIWQALKATSVAPRYMLPQPGANQRLVIAPGLVDHGTAKNNPVRDILYECRKLYRYANDMMIIVSIGTGVGLNRDSEIAEMANSVEDRNAEARGWGEKFEVDHQALMERGWMKYFRFNVTGLEDVPLEEWCHEDIIKEKTSAYLAQPEVGHMFYACVDAITALILGHQTRQ
;
A
#
# COMPACT_ATOMS: atom_id res chain seq x y z
N MET A 1 7.58 6.29 22.87
CA MET A 1 7.86 7.36 23.85
C MET A 1 6.75 7.36 24.88
N SER A 2 7.07 7.40 26.17
CA SER A 2 6.08 7.35 27.26
C SER A 2 5.24 8.63 27.26
N CYS A 3 3.92 8.50 27.28
CA CYS A 3 2.99 9.61 27.41
C CYS A 3 3.28 10.35 28.73
N ALA A 4 3.86 11.54 28.67
CA ALA A 4 4.01 12.39 29.84
C ALA A 4 2.61 12.81 30.31
N GLN A 5 2.33 12.65 31.60
CA GLN A 5 1.07 13.05 32.21
C GLN A 5 0.99 14.58 32.20
N VAL A 6 0.02 15.12 31.46
CA VAL A 6 -0.20 16.58 31.32
C VAL A 6 -0.77 17.14 32.62
N ASP A 7 -0.04 18.07 33.24
CA ASP A 7 -0.54 18.87 34.36
C ASP A 7 -1.40 20.01 33.82
N LEU A 8 -2.73 19.84 33.86
CA LEU A 8 -3.69 20.80 33.34
C LEU A 8 -3.63 22.17 34.04
N SER A 9 -3.01 22.27 35.21
CA SER A 9 -2.84 23.56 35.92
C SER A 9 -1.79 24.48 35.28
N GLN A 10 -0.91 23.92 34.43
CA GLN A 10 0.16 24.66 33.75
C GLN A 10 -0.23 25.08 32.32
N VAL A 11 -1.40 24.65 31.85
CA VAL A 11 -1.90 24.95 30.51
C VAL A 11 -2.35 26.40 30.40
N ARG A 12 -1.78 27.11 29.42
CA ARG A 12 -2.11 28.49 29.06
C ARG A 12 -2.60 28.55 27.63
N TYR A 13 -3.40 29.55 27.29
CA TYR A 13 -3.82 29.82 25.91
C TYR A 13 -3.02 31.01 25.37
N SER A 14 -2.37 30.84 24.22
CA SER A 14 -1.78 31.96 23.49
C SER A 14 -2.78 32.48 22.46
N PRO A 15 -3.27 33.73 22.58
CA PRO A 15 -4.11 34.34 21.56
C PRO A 15 -3.33 34.70 20.28
N ILE A 16 -1.98 34.76 20.35
CA ILE A 16 -1.11 35.08 19.21
C ILE A 16 -0.84 33.83 18.37
N GLU A 17 -0.54 32.69 19.01
CA GLU A 17 -0.37 31.41 18.30
C GLU A 17 -1.71 30.71 18.00
N GLY A 18 -2.80 31.14 18.64
CA GLY A 18 -4.12 30.52 18.48
C GLY A 18 -4.21 29.10 19.04
N THR A 19 -3.36 28.73 20.00
CA THR A 19 -3.30 27.38 20.58
C THR A 19 -3.02 27.40 22.08
N TYR A 20 -3.38 26.29 22.75
CA TYR A 20 -3.00 26.05 24.13
C TYR A 20 -1.56 25.51 24.19
N TYR A 21 -0.80 25.94 25.19
CA TYR A 21 0.56 25.48 25.41
C TYR A 21 0.83 25.28 26.90
N PHE A 22 1.84 24.48 27.23
CA PHE A 22 2.42 24.46 28.57
C PHE A 22 3.90 24.09 28.51
N TYR A 23 4.62 24.46 29.57
CA TYR A 23 6.03 24.15 29.75
C TYR A 23 6.22 23.41 31.08
N ASP A 24 6.62 22.14 31.01
CA ASP A 24 6.89 21.30 32.18
C ASP A 24 8.37 21.33 32.52
N HIS A 25 8.70 21.79 33.72
CA HIS A 25 10.07 21.88 34.22
C HIS A 25 10.77 20.52 34.32
N ARG A 26 10.04 19.40 34.32
CA ARG A 26 10.58 18.03 34.29
C ARG A 26 11.10 17.63 32.90
N TYR A 27 10.63 18.31 31.86
CA TYR A 27 11.05 18.11 30.47
C TYR A 27 11.53 19.45 29.87
N PRO A 28 12.62 20.01 30.42
CA PRO A 28 13.02 21.39 30.15
C PRO A 28 13.43 21.66 28.69
N SER A 29 13.70 20.61 27.89
CA SER A 29 14.07 20.75 26.48
C SER A 29 12.89 20.95 25.53
N ALA A 30 11.65 20.89 26.00
CA ALA A 30 10.49 21.03 25.13
C ALA A 30 9.33 21.84 25.72
N ILE A 31 8.67 22.61 24.86
CA ILE A 31 7.36 23.23 25.13
C ILE A 31 6.29 22.43 24.39
N GLN A 32 5.16 22.19 25.04
CA GLN A 32 4.06 21.42 24.46
C GLN A 32 2.96 22.33 23.95
N PHE A 33 2.47 22.08 22.73
CA PHE A 33 1.38 22.81 22.08
C PHE A 33 0.22 21.88 21.74
N LEU A 34 -1.01 22.35 21.86
CA LEU A 34 -2.21 21.60 21.50
C LEU A 34 -2.56 21.84 20.03
N LEU A 35 -2.00 21.04 19.14
CA LEU A 35 -2.20 21.15 17.70
C LEU A 35 -3.13 20.02 17.23
N SER A 36 -4.19 20.39 16.51
CA SER A 36 -5.16 19.42 15.94
C SER A 36 -5.70 18.40 16.96
N GLY A 37 -5.92 18.84 18.21
CA GLY A 37 -6.44 18.01 19.30
C GLY A 37 -5.43 17.08 19.98
N ARG A 38 -4.13 17.23 19.71
CA ARG A 38 -3.05 16.47 20.38
C ARG A 38 -1.96 17.38 20.92
N TRP A 39 -1.35 16.98 22.04
CA TRP A 39 -0.19 17.66 22.60
C TRP A 39 1.07 17.25 21.82
N GLU A 40 1.73 18.21 21.20
CA GLU A 40 2.98 18.03 20.47
C GLU A 40 4.11 18.73 21.22
N SER A 41 5.26 18.06 21.38
CA SER A 41 6.46 18.62 22.02
C SER A 41 7.38 19.26 20.99
N TRP A 42 7.73 20.52 21.19
CA TRP A 42 8.61 21.29 20.32
C TRP A 42 9.85 21.72 21.10
N ASP A 43 11.02 21.59 20.46
CA ASP A 43 12.30 21.94 21.08
C ASP A 43 12.36 23.43 21.47
N VAL A 44 12.87 23.73 22.66
CA VAL A 44 12.91 25.11 23.17
C VAL A 44 13.73 26.04 22.28
N GLY A 45 14.80 25.58 21.64
CA GLY A 45 15.58 26.39 20.72
C GLY A 45 14.82 26.70 19.43
N TRP A 46 14.04 25.73 18.91
CA TRP A 46 13.14 25.97 17.78
C TRP A 46 12.03 26.97 18.14
N VAL A 47 11.41 26.81 19.32
CA VAL A 47 10.31 27.68 19.77
C VAL A 47 10.80 29.10 20.02
N LYS A 48 11.99 29.27 20.59
CA LYS A 48 12.64 30.59 20.77
C LYS A 48 12.78 31.34 19.44
N ASP A 49 13.14 30.63 18.36
CA ASP A 49 13.37 31.23 17.04
C ASP A 49 12.09 31.44 16.21
N LYS A 50 11.04 30.62 16.44
CA LYS A 50 9.86 30.55 15.55
C LYS A 50 8.54 31.01 16.16
N ALA A 51 8.41 31.07 17.48
CA ALA A 51 7.18 31.55 18.10
C ALA A 51 6.99 33.06 17.86
N HIS A 52 5.76 33.46 17.56
CA HIS A 52 5.31 34.85 17.42
C HIS A 52 4.91 35.45 18.77
N ASP A 53 4.47 34.63 19.73
CA ASP A 53 4.10 35.10 21.07
C ASP A 53 5.37 35.45 21.91
N PRO A 54 5.50 36.69 22.41
CA PRO A 54 6.62 37.11 23.25
C PRO A 54 6.75 36.35 24.57
N GLU A 55 5.63 35.93 25.19
CA GLU A 55 5.66 35.18 26.46
C GLU A 55 6.24 33.78 26.23
N ILE A 56 5.80 33.11 25.15
CA ILE A 56 6.30 31.79 24.75
C ILE A 56 7.79 31.86 24.41
N ARG A 57 8.23 32.86 23.63
CA ARG A 57 9.64 33.07 23.32
C ARG A 57 10.49 33.27 24.56
N ARG A 58 10.02 34.07 25.53
CA ARG A 58 10.71 34.28 26.80
C ARG A 58 10.87 32.99 27.60
N ILE A 59 9.82 32.16 27.65
CA ILE A 59 9.86 30.85 28.32
C ILE A 59 10.89 29.94 27.63
N ALA A 60 10.88 29.91 26.31
CA ALA A 60 11.81 29.12 25.50
C ALA A 60 13.27 29.57 25.68
N GLU A 61 13.53 30.87 25.67
CA GLU A 61 14.86 31.45 25.90
C GLU A 61 15.39 31.16 27.30
N GLU A 62 14.53 31.29 28.32
CA GLU A 62 14.89 31.00 29.71
C GLU A 62 15.17 29.50 29.91
N ALA A 63 14.38 28.62 29.29
CA ALA A 63 14.57 27.18 29.31
C ALA A 63 15.88 26.77 28.61
N GLU A 64 16.12 27.28 27.40
CA GLU A 64 17.34 26.99 26.65
C GLU A 64 18.59 27.49 27.37
N THR A 65 18.54 28.70 27.95
CA THR A 65 19.65 29.25 28.74
C THR A 65 19.98 28.34 29.91
N ARG A 66 18.99 27.84 30.65
CA ARG A 66 19.22 26.90 31.77
C ARG A 66 19.84 25.59 31.29
N LEU A 67 19.40 25.06 30.16
CA LEU A 67 19.94 23.83 29.57
C LEU A 67 21.39 23.98 29.12
N LEU A 68 21.77 25.14 28.57
CA LEU A 68 23.15 25.42 28.17
C LEU A 68 24.10 25.59 29.37
N HIS A 69 23.57 26.02 30.52
CA HIS A 69 24.35 26.16 31.76
C HIS A 69 24.42 24.86 32.57
N ASP A 70 23.54 23.89 32.32
CA ASP A 70 23.55 22.59 33.00
C ASP A 70 24.35 21.55 32.18
N ALA A 71 25.62 21.35 32.56
CA ALA A 71 26.49 20.36 31.94
C ALA A 71 25.97 18.91 32.02
N ARG A 72 24.97 18.62 32.87
CA ARG A 72 24.34 17.30 32.99
C ARG A 72 23.14 17.10 32.08
N ALA A 73 22.63 18.16 31.44
CA ALA A 73 21.41 18.11 30.64
C ALA A 73 21.61 17.51 29.23
N TYR A 74 22.86 17.31 28.78
CA TYR A 74 23.22 16.78 27.44
C TYR A 74 22.49 17.48 26.27
N TYR A 75 22.01 18.71 26.48
CA TYR A 75 21.28 19.48 25.49
C TYR A 75 22.26 20.12 24.50
N ARG A 76 21.98 19.98 23.20
CA ARG A 76 22.72 20.67 22.13
C ARG A 76 21.85 21.80 21.61
N GLN A 77 22.43 22.99 21.50
CA GLN A 77 21.74 24.17 20.99
C GLN A 77 21.15 23.89 19.60
N TRP A 78 19.89 24.29 19.41
CA TRP A 78 19.22 24.21 18.11
C TRP A 78 19.69 25.34 17.18
N PRO A 79 19.81 25.11 15.86
CA PRO A 79 19.76 23.82 15.18
C PRO A 79 21.04 23.03 15.44
N ALA A 80 20.90 21.77 15.84
CA ALA A 80 22.06 20.91 16.03
C ALA A 80 22.80 20.78 14.68
N GLU A 81 23.99 21.36 14.58
CA GLU A 81 24.86 21.17 13.42
C GLU A 81 25.04 19.66 13.20
N VAL A 82 24.78 19.23 11.96
CA VAL A 82 25.10 17.89 11.49
C VAL A 82 26.61 17.77 11.55
N ALA A 83 27.13 17.22 12.65
CA ALA A 83 28.53 16.84 12.72
C ALA A 83 28.78 15.86 11.56
N GLY A 84 29.63 16.28 10.62
CA GLY A 84 30.16 15.43 9.58
C GLY A 84 30.77 14.15 10.17
N PRO A 85 30.95 13.09 9.36
CA PRO A 85 31.29 11.76 9.84
C PRO A 85 32.53 11.83 10.73
N SER A 86 32.32 11.55 12.02
CA SER A 86 33.39 11.28 12.97
C SER A 86 34.16 10.08 12.43
N GLN A 87 35.46 10.26 12.24
CA GLN A 87 36.34 9.15 11.94
C GLN A 87 36.18 8.07 13.02
N PRO A 88 36.10 6.78 12.65
CA PRO A 88 36.01 5.72 13.63
C PRO A 88 37.31 5.67 14.43
N SER A 89 37.17 5.73 15.75
CA SER A 89 38.24 5.41 16.70
C SER A 89 38.79 4.00 16.42
N PRO A 90 40.11 3.78 16.49
CA PRO A 90 40.68 2.45 16.26
C PRO A 90 40.28 1.48 17.38
N PRO A 91 40.13 0.18 17.08
CA PRO A 91 39.83 -0.84 18.08
C PRO A 91 41.04 -1.08 19.01
N PRO A 92 40.85 -1.63 20.22
CA PRO A 92 41.95 -1.91 21.13
C PRO A 92 42.80 -3.07 20.60
N GLU A 93 44.07 -2.80 20.27
CA GLU A 93 45.04 -3.83 19.92
C GLU A 93 45.47 -4.59 21.18
N THR A 94 45.37 -5.92 21.08
CA THR A 94 45.95 -6.86 22.02
C THR A 94 47.44 -7.02 21.70
N ASP A 95 48.21 -6.91 22.77
CA ASP A 95 49.66 -6.96 22.84
C ASP A 95 50.21 -8.31 22.36
N HIS A 96 51.09 -8.33 21.33
CA HIS A 96 52.17 -9.31 21.19
C HIS A 96 53.26 -8.82 20.21
N GLN A 97 54.21 -8.08 20.80
CA GLN A 97 55.67 -8.09 20.61
C GLN A 97 56.34 -8.69 19.34
N LEU A 98 57.17 -7.82 18.73
CA LEU A 98 58.59 -8.01 18.32
C LEU A 98 58.95 -8.82 17.06
N ARG A 99 59.29 -8.10 15.96
CA ARG A 99 60.69 -7.88 15.46
C ARG A 99 60.73 -7.27 14.04
N THR A 100 61.42 -6.15 13.91
CA THR A 100 61.96 -5.53 12.67
C THR A 100 63.45 -5.93 12.48
N PRO A 101 64.22 -5.50 11.45
CA PRO A 101 64.00 -5.16 10.01
C PRO A 101 65.15 -5.82 9.14
N PRO A 102 65.68 -5.32 7.98
CA PRO A 102 65.38 -4.11 7.19
C PRO A 102 65.45 -4.14 5.63
N ARG A 103 64.85 -3.06 5.08
CA ARG A 103 65.23 -2.17 3.95
C ARG A 103 65.79 -2.76 2.65
N GLN A 104 65.23 -2.28 1.52
CA GLN A 104 65.95 -1.38 0.61
C GLN A 104 65.01 -0.61 -0.35
N SER A 105 65.35 0.67 -0.48
CA SER A 105 64.86 1.69 -1.41
C SER A 105 65.28 1.43 -2.86
N ILE A 106 64.58 2.00 -3.84
CA ILE A 106 65.13 3.02 -4.77
C ILE A 106 64.09 3.48 -5.83
N ALA A 107 63.97 4.81 -5.90
CA ALA A 107 63.74 5.74 -7.00
C ALA A 107 62.62 5.60 -8.06
N ARG A 108 61.93 6.75 -8.15
CA ARG A 108 61.22 7.37 -9.28
C ARG A 108 62.06 7.47 -10.56
N SER A 109 61.40 7.42 -11.72
CA SER A 109 61.47 8.49 -12.73
C SER A 109 60.34 8.39 -13.76
N GLN A 110 59.75 9.55 -14.05
CA GLN A 110 58.70 9.84 -15.03
C GLN A 110 59.27 9.90 -16.45
N SER A 111 58.48 9.54 -17.48
CA SER A 111 58.19 10.36 -18.67
C SER A 111 57.55 9.53 -19.80
N SER A 112 56.36 9.91 -20.25
CA SER A 112 55.76 9.59 -21.56
C SER A 112 56.28 10.58 -22.64
N PRO A 113 55.77 10.64 -23.89
CA PRO A 113 55.12 9.64 -24.77
C PRO A 113 55.72 9.65 -26.22
N ARG A 114 55.33 8.70 -27.09
CA ARG A 114 54.86 8.93 -28.49
C ARG A 114 54.73 7.64 -29.34
N THR A 115 53.56 7.58 -30.02
CA THR A 115 53.23 7.03 -31.36
C THR A 115 54.00 5.84 -31.95
N ASP A 116 53.27 4.82 -32.43
CA ASP A 116 53.13 4.54 -33.87
C ASP A 116 52.13 3.40 -34.19
N VAL A 117 51.45 3.58 -35.34
CA VAL A 117 50.50 2.69 -36.03
C VAL A 117 51.27 1.71 -36.93
N PRO A 118 50.77 0.49 -37.23
CA PRO A 118 50.37 0.21 -38.63
C PRO A 118 49.15 -0.73 -38.79
N SER A 119 48.45 -0.56 -39.92
CA SER A 119 47.45 -1.45 -40.55
C SER A 119 48.03 -1.98 -41.91
N PRO A 120 47.31 -2.74 -42.78
CA PRO A 120 46.62 -4.05 -42.63
C PRO A 120 46.87 -5.02 -43.84
N SER A 121 46.17 -6.19 -43.86
CA SER A 121 45.63 -6.99 -45.02
C SER A 121 46.07 -8.48 -45.08
N PRO A 122 45.39 -9.40 -45.83
CA PRO A 122 44.06 -9.39 -46.47
C PRO A 122 43.18 -10.68 -46.23
N VAL A 123 41.97 -10.61 -46.78
CA VAL A 123 40.82 -11.55 -46.85
C VAL A 123 41.05 -12.72 -47.83
N PRO A 124 40.23 -13.80 -47.80
CA PRO A 124 39.48 -14.15 -49.03
C PRO A 124 37.99 -14.48 -48.81
N SER A 125 37.27 -14.27 -49.91
CA SER A 125 35.82 -14.27 -50.19
C SER A 125 35.18 -15.64 -50.36
N HIS A 126 33.87 -15.75 -50.08
CA HIS A 126 32.88 -16.48 -50.90
C HIS A 126 31.47 -15.93 -50.64
N GLY A 127 30.71 -15.72 -51.72
CA GLY A 127 29.36 -15.17 -51.68
C GLY A 127 28.25 -16.17 -51.98
N SER A 128 27.01 -15.75 -51.75
CA SER A 128 25.85 -16.06 -52.58
C SER A 128 24.66 -15.17 -52.18
N ALA A 129 24.12 -14.50 -53.18
CA ALA A 129 22.94 -13.66 -53.10
C ALA A 129 21.69 -14.48 -53.47
N LEU A 130 20.57 -14.22 -52.79
CA LEU A 130 19.23 -14.39 -53.34
C LEU A 130 18.37 -13.20 -52.91
N GLN A 131 17.61 -12.68 -53.86
CA GLN A 131 16.94 -11.37 -53.87
C GLN A 131 15.42 -11.56 -53.94
N PHE A 132 14.71 -10.71 -53.17
CA PHE A 132 13.34 -10.16 -53.35
C PHE A 132 12.10 -11.08 -53.21
N PRO A 133 10.85 -10.55 -53.01
CA PRO A 133 10.40 -9.14 -52.90
C PRO A 133 9.44 -8.79 -51.73
N ILE A 134 9.20 -7.48 -51.57
CA ILE A 134 8.14 -6.80 -50.79
C ILE A 134 6.79 -6.84 -51.57
N PRO A 135 5.62 -6.90 -50.89
CA PRO A 135 4.60 -5.82 -51.00
C PRO A 135 3.88 -5.54 -49.65
N ALA A 136 3.76 -4.29 -49.20
CA ALA A 136 2.69 -3.29 -49.49
C ALA A 136 1.40 -3.44 -48.65
N SER A 137 1.10 -2.41 -47.85
CA SER A 137 -0.17 -2.17 -47.14
C SER A 137 -1.35 -1.90 -48.10
N PRO A 138 -2.60 -1.96 -47.61
CA PRO A 138 -3.52 -0.86 -47.91
C PRO A 138 -4.45 -0.42 -46.77
N HIS A 139 -4.93 0.82 -46.92
CA HIS A 139 -5.89 1.57 -46.11
C HIS A 139 -7.36 1.15 -46.28
N GLU A 140 -8.14 1.44 -45.22
CA GLU A 140 -9.55 1.88 -45.11
C GLU A 140 -10.63 1.52 -46.17
N HIS A 141 -11.77 1.00 -45.70
CA HIS A 141 -13.13 1.49 -46.05
C HIS A 141 -14.24 0.77 -45.21
N VAL A 142 -15.29 1.52 -44.87
CA VAL A 142 -16.61 1.18 -44.29
C VAL A 142 -17.66 1.73 -45.30
N PRO A 143 -18.98 1.35 -45.41
CA PRO A 143 -19.88 0.52 -44.58
C PRO A 143 -20.82 -0.50 -45.33
N SER A 144 -21.60 -1.21 -44.49
CA SER A 144 -23.04 -1.57 -44.58
C SER A 144 -23.60 -2.83 -45.30
N THR A 145 -24.59 -3.40 -44.60
CA THR A 145 -25.75 -4.22 -44.99
C THR A 145 -25.72 -5.76 -44.93
N SER A 146 -26.87 -6.23 -44.46
CA SER A 146 -27.35 -7.55 -44.03
C SER A 146 -27.56 -8.59 -45.12
N ALA A 147 -27.33 -9.88 -44.80
CA ALA A 147 -28.31 -10.98 -44.95
C ALA A 147 -27.69 -12.36 -44.62
N THR A 148 -28.28 -13.01 -43.62
CA THR A 148 -28.66 -14.42 -43.53
C THR A 148 -27.91 -15.49 -44.35
N ARG A 149 -27.25 -16.42 -43.66
CA ARG A 149 -27.39 -17.86 -43.95
C ARG A 149 -27.14 -18.74 -42.72
N THR A 150 -28.07 -19.67 -42.57
CA THR A 150 -28.32 -20.66 -41.53
C THR A 150 -27.29 -21.79 -41.54
N ALA A 151 -26.79 -22.15 -40.35
CA ALA A 151 -26.32 -23.50 -40.04
C ALA A 151 -26.72 -23.83 -38.60
N SER A 152 -27.50 -24.89 -38.46
CA SER A 152 -28.15 -25.40 -37.25
C SER A 152 -27.17 -26.14 -36.34
N TYR A 153 -27.13 -25.75 -35.07
CA TYR A 153 -26.63 -26.57 -33.97
C TYR A 153 -27.67 -26.58 -32.84
N SER A 154 -28.11 -27.77 -32.44
CA SER A 154 -29.20 -28.01 -31.49
C SER A 154 -28.70 -28.00 -30.04
N SER A 155 -29.36 -27.19 -29.19
CA SER A 155 -29.07 -27.05 -27.76
C SER A 155 -29.81 -28.10 -26.91
N PRO A 156 -29.17 -28.68 -25.86
CA PRO A 156 -29.74 -29.78 -25.07
C PRO A 156 -30.67 -29.37 -23.90
N TYR A 157 -31.15 -28.12 -23.86
CA TYR A 157 -32.04 -27.67 -22.77
C TYR A 157 -33.33 -27.03 -23.31
N ARG A 158 -34.37 -27.85 -23.46
CA ARG A 158 -35.76 -27.40 -23.56
C ARG A 158 -36.52 -27.87 -22.31
N PRO A 159 -37.21 -26.98 -21.57
CA PRO A 159 -38.02 -27.40 -20.42
C PRO A 159 -39.33 -28.04 -20.88
N GLN A 160 -39.61 -29.26 -20.41
CA GLN A 160 -40.95 -29.86 -20.45
C GLN A 160 -41.78 -29.35 -19.26
N ALA A 161 -43.05 -29.07 -19.55
CA ALA A 161 -44.06 -28.69 -18.58
C ALA A 161 -44.43 -29.86 -17.64
N ALA A 162 -44.78 -29.52 -16.40
CA ALA A 162 -45.17 -30.44 -15.34
C ALA A 162 -46.53 -31.13 -15.59
N PRO A 163 -46.76 -32.33 -15.02
CA PRO A 163 -48.09 -32.82 -14.77
C PRO A 163 -48.52 -32.63 -13.30
N VAL A 164 -49.79 -32.28 -13.16
CA VAL A 164 -50.58 -32.18 -11.93
C VAL A 164 -50.95 -33.58 -11.43
N SER A 165 -50.92 -33.83 -10.11
CA SER A 165 -51.83 -34.75 -9.43
C SER A 165 -51.82 -34.56 -7.92
N ASP A 166 -53.02 -34.60 -7.36
CA ASP A 166 -53.44 -34.50 -5.96
C ASP A 166 -52.77 -35.49 -4.99
N HIS A 167 -52.61 -35.07 -3.72
CA HIS A 167 -53.31 -35.70 -2.57
C HIS A 167 -53.10 -34.93 -1.24
N ARG A 168 -54.17 -34.96 -0.44
CA ARG A 168 -54.44 -34.30 0.86
C ARG A 168 -53.59 -34.84 2.04
N PRO A 169 -53.57 -34.16 3.21
CA PRO A 169 -52.55 -34.30 4.24
C PRO A 169 -52.91 -35.33 5.33
N GLN A 170 -51.88 -35.86 6.01
CA GLN A 170 -52.02 -36.43 7.35
C GLN A 170 -51.20 -35.65 8.37
N ILE A 171 -51.92 -35.29 9.44
CA ILE A 171 -51.49 -34.67 10.68
C ILE A 171 -50.86 -35.76 11.55
N VAL A 172 -49.66 -35.53 12.08
CA VAL A 172 -49.21 -36.21 13.30
C VAL A 172 -48.51 -35.20 14.22
N THR A 173 -49.18 -35.00 15.35
CA THR A 173 -48.81 -34.19 16.51
C THR A 173 -48.00 -35.08 17.46
N THR A 174 -46.81 -34.66 17.92
CA THR A 174 -46.23 -35.15 19.20
C THR A 174 -45.14 -34.21 19.75
N VAL A 175 -45.43 -33.62 20.92
CA VAL A 175 -44.57 -33.04 21.97
C VAL A 175 -45.38 -33.25 23.28
N PRO A 176 -44.85 -33.29 24.54
CA PRO A 176 -43.47 -33.24 25.08
C PRO A 176 -43.14 -34.37 26.09
N VAL A 177 -41.88 -34.43 26.56
CA VAL A 177 -41.59 -34.77 27.97
C VAL A 177 -40.47 -33.87 28.51
N GLN A 178 -40.78 -33.13 29.58
CA GLN A 178 -39.85 -32.39 30.45
C GLN A 178 -39.29 -33.31 31.53
N VAL A 179 -38.01 -33.12 31.90
CA VAL A 179 -37.49 -33.55 33.21
C VAL A 179 -36.62 -32.43 33.79
N VAL A 180 -36.99 -31.98 35.00
CA VAL A 180 -36.26 -31.10 35.90
C VAL A 180 -35.67 -31.98 37.01
N PRO A 181 -34.52 -31.64 37.60
CA PRO A 181 -34.54 -31.38 39.05
C PRO A 181 -33.71 -30.17 39.50
N THR A 182 -34.32 -29.45 40.45
CA THR A 182 -33.80 -28.44 41.37
C THR A 182 -32.87 -29.02 42.44
N GLY A 183 -31.94 -28.23 42.98
CA GLY A 183 -31.34 -28.49 44.30
C GLY A 183 -30.15 -27.61 44.69
N ILE A 184 -30.40 -26.54 45.45
CA ILE A 184 -29.44 -25.68 46.17
C ILE A 184 -29.07 -26.34 47.51
N VAL A 185 -27.78 -26.44 47.90
CA VAL A 185 -27.26 -26.28 49.28
C VAL A 185 -25.72 -26.05 49.24
N GLY A 186 -25.25 -24.96 49.85
CA GLY A 186 -23.96 -24.89 50.58
C GLY A 186 -24.27 -24.58 52.05
N PRO A 187 -23.31 -24.27 52.96
CA PRO A 187 -21.84 -24.20 52.86
C PRO A 187 -21.11 -24.98 53.98
N SER A 188 -19.78 -25.13 53.93
CA SER A 188 -18.96 -25.39 55.14
C SER A 188 -17.50 -25.00 54.95
N VAL A 189 -17.02 -24.25 55.93
CA VAL A 189 -15.69 -23.67 56.10
C VAL A 189 -14.79 -24.67 56.84
N HIS A 190 -13.53 -24.80 56.48
CA HIS A 190 -12.45 -25.00 57.47
C HIS A 190 -11.10 -24.55 56.94
N ALA A 191 -10.46 -23.71 57.75
CA ALA A 191 -9.14 -23.12 57.60
C ALA A 191 -8.03 -24.07 58.07
N GLY A 192 -6.80 -23.86 57.60
CA GLY A 192 -5.61 -24.27 58.36
C GLY A 192 -4.34 -24.57 57.57
N TYR A 193 -3.44 -23.58 57.58
CA TYR A 193 -1.96 -23.66 57.56
C TYR A 193 -1.17 -23.57 56.26
N GLN A 194 -0.23 -22.62 56.34
CA GLN A 194 0.68 -22.07 55.36
C GLN A 194 1.92 -22.95 55.14
N GLN A 195 2.47 -22.90 53.93
CA GLN A 195 3.93 -22.90 53.75
C GLN A 195 4.32 -22.13 52.49
N TYR A 196 5.42 -21.38 52.60
CA TYR A 196 5.83 -20.29 51.72
C TYR A 196 6.59 -20.74 50.46
N ALA A 197 6.32 -20.00 49.37
CA ALA A 197 7.24 -19.47 48.34
C ALA A 197 7.99 -20.39 47.35
N HIS A 198 7.56 -20.36 46.08
CA HIS A 198 8.40 -19.86 44.98
C HIS A 198 7.54 -19.41 43.78
N ASN A 199 7.84 -18.22 43.25
CA ASN A 199 7.09 -17.52 42.20
C ASN A 199 6.97 -18.35 40.91
N GLN A 200 5.76 -18.81 40.58
CA GLN A 200 5.40 -19.15 39.20
C GLN A 200 4.85 -17.89 38.53
N LEU A 201 5.45 -17.51 37.40
CA LEU A 201 4.92 -16.52 36.48
C LEU A 201 3.47 -16.91 36.14
N GLY A 202 2.52 -16.07 36.53
CA GLY A 202 1.13 -16.23 36.13
C GLY A 202 0.99 -16.29 34.62
N PRO A 203 -0.06 -16.95 34.10
CA PRO A 203 -0.32 -16.98 32.68
C PRO A 203 -0.41 -15.53 32.15
N PRO A 204 0.06 -15.26 30.92
CA PRO A 204 0.01 -13.92 30.38
C PRO A 204 -1.43 -13.42 30.43
N LEU A 205 -1.61 -12.18 30.90
CA LEU A 205 -2.89 -11.46 30.90
C LEU A 205 -3.51 -11.62 29.50
N GLN A 206 -4.53 -12.48 29.41
CA GLN A 206 -5.37 -12.55 28.23
C GLN A 206 -5.90 -11.14 27.96
N ALA A 207 -5.65 -10.65 26.75
CA ALA A 207 -6.29 -9.44 26.27
C ALA A 207 -7.80 -9.60 26.46
N ALA A 208 -8.41 -8.62 27.13
CA ALA A 208 -9.85 -8.61 27.35
C ALA A 208 -10.56 -8.86 26.01
N THR A 209 -11.33 -9.95 25.93
CA THR A 209 -12.21 -10.23 24.79
C THR A 209 -13.22 -9.10 24.68
N SER A 210 -13.01 -8.22 23.69
CA SER A 210 -13.98 -7.24 23.23
C SER A 210 -15.30 -7.94 22.86
N PRO A 211 -16.47 -7.31 23.05
CA PRO A 211 -17.74 -7.92 22.70
C PRO A 211 -17.81 -8.19 21.18
N GLY A 212 -18.12 -9.43 20.81
CA GLY A 212 -18.93 -9.84 19.65
C GLY A 212 -18.54 -9.43 18.22
N LEU A 213 -17.34 -8.89 17.94
CA LEU A 213 -16.98 -8.50 16.58
C LEU A 213 -16.84 -9.73 15.68
N VAL A 214 -17.58 -9.81 14.57
CA VAL A 214 -17.41 -10.91 13.62
C VAL A 214 -16.09 -10.72 12.88
N THR A 215 -15.13 -11.60 13.14
CA THR A 215 -13.83 -11.57 12.46
C THR A 215 -14.01 -11.89 10.98
N SER A 216 -13.19 -11.26 10.12
CA SER A 216 -13.24 -11.43 8.66
C SER A 216 -13.37 -12.91 8.24
N GLN A 217 -12.57 -13.80 8.83
CA GLN A 217 -12.56 -15.22 8.47
C GLN A 217 -13.93 -15.91 8.52
N HIS A 218 -14.73 -15.60 9.54
CA HIS A 218 -16.00 -16.28 9.79
C HIS A 218 -17.21 -15.59 9.16
N ARG A 219 -17.03 -14.45 8.50
CA ARG A 219 -18.13 -13.78 7.80
C ARG A 219 -18.55 -14.58 6.58
N GLU A 220 -19.83 -14.91 6.48
CA GLU A 220 -20.42 -15.46 5.26
C GLU A 220 -20.36 -14.45 4.12
N THR A 221 -20.68 -13.17 4.42
CA THR A 221 -20.55 -12.06 3.49
C THR A 221 -19.13 -11.51 3.49
N LYS A 222 -18.49 -11.44 2.31
CA LYS A 222 -17.11 -10.96 2.19
C LYS A 222 -17.04 -9.48 1.83
N ILE A 223 -16.11 -8.76 2.45
CA ILE A 223 -15.83 -7.34 2.23
C ILE A 223 -14.50 -7.21 1.49
N LEU A 224 -14.56 -6.74 0.25
CA LEU A 224 -13.44 -6.69 -0.68
C LEU A 224 -13.04 -5.24 -0.93
N LEU A 225 -11.74 -4.94 -0.93
CA LEU A 225 -11.20 -3.63 -1.26
C LEU A 225 -10.34 -3.72 -2.52
N SER A 226 -10.79 -3.08 -3.60
CA SER A 226 -10.09 -2.97 -4.88
C SER A 226 -9.52 -1.56 -5.04
N MET A 227 -8.22 -1.45 -5.33
CA MET A 227 -7.53 -0.18 -5.49
C MET A 227 -6.87 -0.10 -6.85
N ASP A 228 -7.19 0.97 -7.58
CA ASP A 228 -6.67 1.19 -8.91
C ASP A 228 -5.18 1.56 -8.90
N GLY A 229 -4.57 1.51 -10.07
CA GLY A 229 -3.22 1.98 -10.31
C GLY A 229 -3.07 2.69 -11.65
N ASP A 230 -2.78 3.99 -11.61
CA ASP A 230 -2.42 4.78 -12.79
C ASP A 230 -0.90 4.87 -13.03
N GLY A 231 -0.13 4.23 -12.14
CA GLY A 231 1.31 4.21 -12.19
C GLY A 231 1.98 5.21 -11.27
N ILE A 232 1.37 6.34 -10.92
CA ILE A 232 2.11 7.45 -10.27
C ILE A 232 1.39 8.01 -9.05
N ARG A 233 0.05 8.06 -9.07
CA ARG A 233 -0.75 8.56 -7.96
C ARG A 233 -1.49 7.45 -7.22
N GLY A 234 -1.85 7.75 -5.99
CA GLY A 234 -2.55 6.82 -5.10
C GLY A 234 -2.80 7.39 -3.70
N LEU A 235 -2.30 8.59 -3.38
CA LEU A 235 -2.52 9.21 -2.07
C LEU A 235 -4.01 9.50 -1.85
N SER A 236 -4.74 9.94 -2.88
CA SER A 236 -6.19 10.14 -2.82
C SER A 236 -6.92 8.84 -2.47
N THR A 237 -6.53 7.71 -3.10
CA THR A 237 -7.04 6.36 -2.80
C THR A 237 -6.86 6.04 -1.32
N LEU A 238 -5.65 6.24 -0.78
CA LEU A 238 -5.34 5.95 0.61
C LEU A 238 -6.10 6.84 1.58
N LEU A 239 -6.31 8.12 1.25
CA LEU A 239 -7.11 9.04 2.06
C LEU A 239 -8.59 8.66 2.08
N VAL A 240 -9.15 8.16 0.97
CA VAL A 240 -10.53 7.63 0.95
C VAL A 240 -10.62 6.38 1.83
N VAL A 241 -9.64 5.47 1.78
CA VAL A 241 -9.58 4.31 2.67
C VAL A 241 -9.46 4.75 4.14
N GLU A 242 -8.59 5.71 4.45
CA GLU A 242 -8.42 6.25 5.80
C GLU A 242 -9.74 6.85 6.33
N SER A 243 -10.42 7.67 5.53
CA SER A 243 -11.74 8.21 5.86
C SER A 243 -12.78 7.12 6.11
N LEU A 244 -12.81 6.08 5.25
CA LEU A 244 -13.75 4.96 5.38
C LEU A 244 -13.51 4.17 6.67
N VAL A 245 -12.26 3.80 6.95
CA VAL A 245 -11.85 3.10 8.17
C VAL A 245 -12.21 3.94 9.40
N ASN A 246 -11.90 5.23 9.39
CA ASN A 246 -12.20 6.13 10.50
C ASN A 246 -13.72 6.24 10.75
N ALA A 247 -14.53 6.39 9.69
CA ALA A 247 -15.98 6.45 9.81
C ALA A 247 -16.56 5.14 10.37
N ILE A 248 -16.03 3.98 9.96
CA ILE A 248 -16.38 2.67 10.52
C ILE A 248 -16.02 2.63 12.01
N CYS A 249 -14.79 2.99 12.39
CA CYS A 249 -14.33 3.01 13.78
C CYS A 249 -15.22 3.87 14.68
N VAL A 250 -15.58 5.07 14.20
CA VAL A 250 -16.50 5.98 14.91
C VAL A 250 -17.86 5.32 15.12
N LYS A 251 -18.42 4.69 14.07
CA LYS A 251 -19.76 4.08 14.14
C LYS A 251 -19.81 2.83 15.02
N ILE A 252 -18.76 2.00 15.03
CA ILE A 252 -18.69 0.82 15.91
C ILE A 252 -18.22 1.15 17.33
N GLY A 253 -17.70 2.36 17.58
CA GLY A 253 -17.17 2.77 18.88
C GLY A 253 -15.85 2.08 19.27
N HIS A 254 -15.12 1.52 18.31
CA HIS A 254 -13.87 0.78 18.53
C HIS A 254 -12.90 1.01 17.38
N GLN A 255 -11.60 1.01 17.67
CA GLN A 255 -10.56 1.12 16.65
C GLN A 255 -10.32 -0.25 16.01
N VAL A 256 -10.41 -0.31 14.68
CA VAL A 256 -10.13 -1.51 13.91
C VAL A 256 -9.15 -1.20 12.78
N ASN A 257 -8.27 -2.15 12.49
CA ASN A 257 -7.34 -2.06 11.38
C ASN A 257 -8.02 -2.46 10.06
N PRO A 258 -7.53 -1.99 8.91
CA PRO A 258 -8.03 -2.38 7.59
C PRO A 258 -8.13 -3.90 7.40
N CYS A 259 -7.12 -4.67 7.83
CA CYS A 259 -7.10 -6.14 7.75
C CYS A 259 -8.21 -6.83 8.58
N GLN A 260 -8.82 -6.13 9.54
CA GLN A 260 -9.97 -6.64 10.31
C GLN A 260 -11.31 -6.28 9.65
N ILE A 261 -11.31 -5.27 8.78
CA ILE A 261 -12.49 -4.84 8.02
C ILE A 261 -12.61 -5.66 6.73
N PHE A 262 -11.54 -5.69 5.94
CA PHE A 262 -11.52 -6.25 4.59
C PHE A 262 -10.99 -7.69 4.61
N ASP A 263 -11.76 -8.59 4.01
CA ASP A 263 -11.40 -9.99 3.85
C ASP A 263 -10.30 -10.18 2.81
N LEU A 264 -10.34 -9.39 1.74
CA LEU A 264 -9.36 -9.41 0.66
C LEU A 264 -9.10 -7.99 0.18
N MET A 265 -7.83 -7.66 0.01
CA MET A 265 -7.36 -6.42 -0.57
C MET A 265 -6.63 -6.69 -1.89
N GLY A 266 -7.00 -5.96 -2.93
CA GLY A 266 -6.46 -6.09 -4.27
C GLY A 266 -6.00 -4.75 -4.78
N GLY A 267 -4.82 -4.71 -5.38
CA GLY A 267 -4.29 -3.46 -5.90
C GLY A 267 -3.43 -3.61 -7.14
N SER A 268 -3.42 -2.59 -7.97
CA SER A 268 -2.53 -2.48 -9.13
C SER A 268 -1.56 -1.33 -8.93
N SER A 269 -0.29 -1.49 -9.32
CA SER A 269 0.73 -0.44 -9.15
C SER A 269 0.80 0.07 -7.69
N LEU A 270 0.71 1.38 -7.46
CA LEU A 270 0.66 2.02 -6.15
C LEU A 270 -0.58 1.61 -5.33
N GLY A 271 -1.70 1.25 -5.96
CA GLY A 271 -2.81 0.57 -5.28
C GLY A 271 -2.38 -0.77 -4.68
N GLY A 272 -1.45 -1.48 -5.33
CA GLY A 272 -0.82 -2.70 -4.82
C GLY A 272 0.12 -2.45 -3.64
N VAL A 273 0.85 -1.32 -3.65
CA VAL A 273 1.64 -0.85 -2.50
C VAL A 273 0.73 -0.62 -1.30
N ILE A 274 -0.38 0.08 -1.51
CA ILE A 274 -1.38 0.35 -0.47
C ILE A 274 -1.98 -0.96 0.06
N ALA A 275 -2.34 -1.91 -0.81
CA ALA A 275 -2.85 -3.22 -0.41
C ALA A 275 -1.87 -3.96 0.51
N ILE A 276 -0.59 -4.02 0.13
CA ILE A 276 0.44 -4.68 0.95
C ILE A 276 0.60 -3.98 2.31
N MET A 277 0.59 -2.64 2.35
CA MET A 277 0.72 -1.88 3.61
C MET A 277 -0.45 -2.16 4.57
N LEU A 278 -1.68 -2.03 4.07
CA LEU A 278 -2.89 -2.17 4.90
C LEU A 278 -3.20 -3.62 5.27
N GLY A 279 -2.92 -4.56 4.36
CA GLY A 279 -3.18 -5.98 4.53
C GLY A 279 -2.00 -6.73 5.10
N ARG A 280 -0.93 -6.89 4.33
CA ARG A 280 0.19 -7.77 4.71
C ARG A 280 1.09 -7.22 5.80
N LEU A 281 1.34 -5.93 5.81
CA LEU A 281 2.04 -5.24 6.89
C LEU A 281 1.08 -4.85 8.03
N GLN A 282 -0.24 -5.01 7.85
CA GLN A 282 -1.29 -4.73 8.83
C GLN A 282 -1.21 -3.31 9.41
N MET A 283 -0.72 -2.36 8.63
CA MET A 283 -0.56 -0.98 9.05
C MET A 283 -1.93 -0.35 9.28
N GLN A 284 -2.00 0.50 10.31
CA GLN A 284 -3.08 1.47 10.43
C GLN A 284 -3.03 2.43 9.24
N ALA A 285 -4.19 2.89 8.77
CA ALA A 285 -4.29 3.73 7.57
C ALA A 285 -3.38 4.97 7.61
N HIS A 286 -3.29 5.65 8.76
CA HIS A 286 -2.39 6.79 8.93
C HIS A 286 -0.90 6.41 8.84
N ARG A 287 -0.50 5.23 9.33
CA ARG A 287 0.89 4.73 9.22
C ARG A 287 1.21 4.35 7.79
N ALA A 288 0.27 3.68 7.12
CA ALA A 288 0.37 3.38 5.70
C ALA A 288 0.54 4.67 4.89
N ARG A 289 -0.14 5.77 5.23
CA ARG A 289 0.03 7.07 4.56
C ARG A 289 1.44 7.62 4.65
N GLU A 290 2.04 7.61 5.83
CA GLU A 290 3.42 8.08 6.01
C GLU A 290 4.43 7.19 5.28
N GLY A 291 4.26 5.86 5.34
CA GLY A 291 5.08 4.92 4.59
C GLY A 291 4.92 5.07 3.07
N TYR A 292 3.68 5.28 2.62
CA TYR A 292 3.33 5.47 1.22
C TYR A 292 4.02 6.70 0.64
N LYS A 293 3.95 7.87 1.30
CA LYS A 293 4.60 9.10 0.80
C LYS A 293 6.10 8.90 0.54
N ARG A 294 6.77 8.16 1.43
CA ARG A 294 8.21 7.84 1.29
C ARG A 294 8.47 7.01 0.04
N ILE A 295 7.69 5.96 -0.19
CA ILE A 295 7.80 5.12 -1.39
C ILE A 295 7.39 5.90 -2.64
N ALA A 296 6.26 6.61 -2.61
CA ALA A 296 5.72 7.39 -3.72
C ALA A 296 6.72 8.43 -4.25
N ARG A 297 7.48 9.09 -3.36
CA ARG A 297 8.59 9.95 -3.76
C ARG A 297 9.60 9.23 -4.66
N GLN A 298 10.06 8.05 -4.24
CA GLN A 298 11.05 7.30 -5.01
C GLN A 298 10.46 6.70 -6.29
N VAL A 299 9.19 6.33 -6.27
CA VAL A 299 8.46 5.87 -7.46
C VAL A 299 8.33 6.98 -8.49
N PHE A 300 7.96 8.19 -8.07
CA PHE A 300 7.88 9.35 -8.95
C PHE A 300 9.22 9.63 -9.62
N LEU A 301 10.31 9.70 -8.84
CA LEU A 301 11.65 9.92 -9.38
C LEU A 301 12.03 8.83 -10.39
N ASN A 302 11.86 7.56 -10.01
CA ASN A 302 12.17 6.42 -10.88
C ASN A 302 11.37 6.41 -12.19
N LYS A 303 10.09 6.78 -12.16
CA LYS A 303 9.25 6.85 -13.35
C LYS A 303 9.55 8.06 -14.20
N ARG A 304 9.79 9.22 -13.57
CA ARG A 304 10.21 10.43 -14.26
C ARG A 304 11.48 10.17 -15.06
N ASP A 305 12.49 9.51 -14.48
CA ASP A 305 13.71 9.14 -15.23
C ASP A 305 13.41 8.22 -16.41
N PHE A 306 12.54 7.24 -16.23
CA PHE A 306 12.13 6.35 -17.32
C PHE A 306 11.51 7.14 -18.47
N PHE A 307 10.56 8.04 -18.19
CA PHE A 307 9.92 8.86 -19.23
C PHE A 307 10.89 9.86 -19.87
N ILE A 308 11.82 10.45 -19.10
CA ILE A 308 12.90 11.27 -19.66
C ILE A 308 13.79 10.44 -20.60
N SER A 309 14.10 9.19 -20.25
CA SER A 309 14.92 8.31 -21.08
C SER A 309 14.29 7.88 -22.41
N LEU A 310 12.98 8.12 -22.59
CA LEU A 310 12.30 7.91 -23.87
C LEU A 310 12.65 8.98 -24.90
N ASP A 311 13.07 10.17 -24.45
CA ASP A 311 13.57 11.22 -25.34
C ASP A 311 15.05 10.93 -25.69
N PRO A 312 15.37 10.64 -26.96
CA PRO A 312 16.73 10.34 -27.39
C PRO A 312 17.70 11.53 -27.22
N TYR A 313 17.19 12.74 -27.00
CA TYR A 313 18.00 13.95 -26.82
C TYR A 313 18.14 14.36 -25.34
N ALA A 314 17.46 13.67 -24.41
CA ALA A 314 17.55 13.98 -23.00
C ALA A 314 18.90 13.59 -22.39
N ALA A 315 19.38 14.40 -21.45
CA ALA A 315 20.58 14.08 -20.67
C ALA A 315 20.31 12.85 -19.78
N ILE A 316 21.30 11.95 -19.69
CA ILE A 316 21.22 10.78 -18.83
C ILE A 316 21.13 11.24 -17.37
N SER A 317 20.04 10.90 -16.71
CA SER A 317 19.80 11.18 -15.30
C SER A 317 20.61 10.21 -14.41
N ASN A 318 21.41 10.75 -13.48
CA ASN A 318 22.16 9.96 -12.49
C ASN A 318 21.29 9.63 -11.27
N VAL A 319 20.15 8.97 -11.47
CA VAL A 319 19.32 8.57 -10.33
C VAL A 319 19.84 7.30 -9.69
N ASP A 320 19.87 7.33 -8.35
CA ASP A 320 20.24 6.17 -7.53
C ASP A 320 19.25 5.03 -7.82
N ALA A 321 19.70 4.09 -8.64
CA ALA A 321 18.94 2.91 -9.06
C ALA A 321 18.47 2.03 -7.89
N MET A 322 19.03 2.22 -6.70
CA MET A 322 18.71 1.49 -5.46
C MET A 322 17.88 2.31 -4.47
N ALA A 323 17.59 3.59 -4.73
CA ALA A 323 16.87 4.44 -3.78
C ALA A 323 15.48 3.91 -3.45
N LEU A 324 14.71 3.51 -4.48
CA LEU A 324 13.38 2.90 -4.29
C LEU A 324 13.46 1.61 -3.46
N GLU A 325 14.43 0.73 -3.77
CA GLU A 325 14.59 -0.52 -3.01
C GLU A 325 14.96 -0.26 -1.54
N ARG A 326 15.90 0.67 -1.29
CA ARG A 326 16.33 1.04 0.05
C ARG A 326 15.18 1.62 0.86
N GLU A 327 14.36 2.47 0.24
CA GLU A 327 13.21 3.09 0.88
C GLU A 327 12.13 2.06 1.22
N ILE A 328 11.80 1.16 0.28
CA ILE A 328 10.87 0.05 0.50
C ILE A 328 11.35 -0.82 1.67
N LYS A 329 12.62 -1.24 1.66
CA LYS A 329 13.22 -2.04 2.73
C LYS A 329 13.17 -1.32 4.07
N ALA A 330 13.43 -0.01 4.10
CA ALA A 330 13.35 0.78 5.32
C ALA A 330 11.91 0.84 5.88
N VAL A 331 10.90 1.00 5.03
CA VAL A 331 9.48 0.99 5.45
C VAL A 331 9.07 -0.40 5.96
N VAL A 332 9.45 -1.47 5.27
CA VAL A 332 9.19 -2.85 5.71
C VAL A 332 9.86 -3.12 7.07
N LYS A 333 11.15 -2.83 7.18
CA LYS A 333 11.92 -3.02 8.43
C LYS A 333 11.37 -2.20 9.59
N GLN A 334 10.85 -1.00 9.34
CA GLN A 334 10.23 -0.18 10.37
C GLN A 334 8.96 -0.84 10.95
N GLU A 335 8.20 -1.56 10.14
CA GLU A 335 6.93 -2.16 10.58
C GLU A 335 7.12 -3.55 11.19
N ILE A 336 7.94 -4.40 10.58
CA ILE A 336 8.09 -5.81 10.98
C ILE A 336 9.44 -6.14 11.62
N GLY A 337 10.39 -5.21 11.65
CA GLY A 337 11.71 -5.36 12.29
C GLY A 337 12.81 -5.99 11.43
N HIS A 338 12.47 -6.66 10.33
CA HIS A 338 13.43 -7.21 9.36
C HIS A 338 12.95 -7.05 7.91
N GLU A 339 13.82 -7.32 6.94
CA GLU A 339 13.53 -7.07 5.52
C GLU A 339 13.01 -8.33 4.81
N ASP A 340 13.50 -9.51 5.19
CA ASP A 340 13.31 -10.74 4.41
C ASP A 340 12.02 -11.52 4.72
N GLU A 341 10.98 -10.84 5.22
CA GLU A 341 9.67 -11.45 5.42
C GLU A 341 9.05 -11.83 4.06
N LEU A 342 8.52 -13.05 3.98
CA LEU A 342 7.86 -13.56 2.78
C LEU A 342 6.55 -12.80 2.51
N LEU A 343 6.18 -12.63 1.25
CA LEU A 343 4.85 -12.14 0.87
C LEU A 343 3.79 -13.17 1.24
N PHE A 344 4.06 -14.46 1.02
CA PHE A 344 3.18 -15.53 1.47
C PHE A 344 3.01 -15.48 2.99
N ASP A 345 1.79 -15.63 3.47
CA ASP A 345 1.44 -15.70 4.87
C ASP A 345 0.60 -16.95 5.12
N GLY A 346 1.18 -17.91 5.84
CA GLY A 346 0.51 -19.16 6.18
C GLY A 346 -0.36 -19.09 7.44
N ARG A 347 -0.43 -17.92 8.10
CA ARG A 347 -1.16 -17.77 9.36
C ARG A 347 -2.65 -17.54 9.10
N ASP A 348 -3.48 -18.25 9.85
CA ASP A 348 -4.92 -17.97 9.90
C ASP A 348 -5.15 -16.60 10.59
N ASN A 349 -5.88 -15.69 9.93
CA ASN A 349 -6.50 -14.43 10.41
C ASN A 349 -6.00 -13.13 9.78
N LEU A 350 -5.35 -13.17 8.61
CA LEU A 350 -4.62 -12.01 8.13
C LEU A 350 -5.21 -11.43 6.85
N GLY A 351 -5.04 -10.11 6.68
CA GLY A 351 -5.55 -9.36 5.55
C GLY A 351 -4.92 -9.86 4.26
N ASP A 352 -5.58 -10.80 3.61
CA ASP A 352 -5.15 -11.41 2.36
C ASP A 352 -5.00 -10.32 1.30
N VAL A 353 -3.87 -10.33 0.61
CA VAL A 353 -3.58 -9.38 -0.45
C VAL A 353 -3.23 -10.08 -1.74
N PHE A 354 -3.66 -9.47 -2.85
CA PHE A 354 -3.04 -9.73 -4.13
C PHE A 354 -2.68 -8.42 -4.82
N VAL A 355 -1.63 -8.48 -5.64
CA VAL A 355 -1.10 -7.34 -6.37
C VAL A 355 -0.96 -7.68 -7.83
N ALA A 356 -1.52 -6.83 -8.70
CA ALA A 356 -1.33 -6.93 -10.14
C ALA A 356 -0.09 -6.12 -10.58
N THR A 357 0.81 -6.81 -11.28
CA THR A 357 2.02 -6.25 -11.90
C THR A 357 2.18 -6.80 -13.32
N THR A 358 3.21 -6.36 -14.05
CA THR A 358 3.51 -6.81 -15.41
C THR A 358 4.75 -7.69 -15.41
N HIS A 359 4.65 -8.90 -15.95
CA HIS A 359 5.79 -9.73 -16.29
C HIS A 359 6.22 -9.44 -17.71
N ILE A 360 7.41 -8.86 -17.86
CA ILE A 360 8.05 -8.59 -19.14
C ILE A 360 8.92 -9.80 -19.52
N GLU A 361 8.64 -10.38 -20.67
CA GLU A 361 9.50 -11.31 -21.38
C GLU A 361 9.89 -10.68 -22.73
N ILE A 362 11.01 -11.10 -23.31
CA ILE A 362 11.43 -10.57 -24.61
C ILE A 362 10.34 -10.89 -25.65
N GLY A 363 9.66 -9.86 -26.15
CA GLY A 363 8.61 -9.96 -27.15
C GLY A 363 7.18 -10.15 -26.61
N THR A 364 6.99 -10.35 -25.30
CA THR A 364 5.63 -10.48 -24.72
C THR A 364 5.53 -9.89 -23.32
N ASN A 365 4.46 -9.13 -23.08
CA ASN A 365 4.12 -8.59 -21.75
C ASN A 365 2.85 -9.31 -21.24
N LYS A 366 2.89 -9.81 -20.01
CA LYS A 366 1.77 -10.56 -19.40
C LYS A 366 1.41 -9.95 -18.05
N ALA A 367 0.12 -9.87 -17.75
CA ALA A 367 -0.31 -9.53 -16.39
C ALA A 367 0.10 -10.66 -15.41
N ALA A 368 0.70 -10.28 -14.30
CA ALA A 368 1.14 -11.16 -13.22
C ALA A 368 0.42 -10.78 -11.92
N LEU A 369 0.02 -11.79 -11.15
CA LEU A 369 -0.66 -11.60 -9.86
C LEU A 369 0.21 -12.20 -8.74
N MET A 370 0.76 -11.34 -7.89
CA MET A 370 1.47 -11.71 -6.67
C MET A 370 0.45 -11.85 -5.54
N ARG A 371 0.55 -12.88 -4.70
CA ARG A 371 -0.46 -13.21 -3.67
C ARG A 371 0.21 -13.49 -2.35
N SER A 372 -0.45 -13.10 -1.25
CA SER A 372 -0.02 -13.50 0.10
C SER A 372 -0.59 -14.85 0.55
N TYR A 373 -1.41 -15.50 -0.26
CA TYR A 373 -2.12 -16.72 0.11
C TYR A 373 -1.91 -17.80 -0.94
N GLN A 374 -2.12 -19.04 -0.51
CA GLN A 374 -2.07 -20.18 -1.41
C GLN A 374 -3.33 -20.22 -2.28
N THR A 375 -3.15 -20.28 -3.59
CA THR A 375 -4.26 -20.57 -4.51
C THR A 375 -4.00 -21.87 -5.26
N ARG A 376 -5.05 -22.66 -5.49
CA ARG A 376 -4.96 -23.91 -6.27
C ARG A 376 -5.06 -23.67 -7.79
N ARG A 377 -5.41 -22.45 -8.19
CA ARG A 377 -5.67 -22.08 -9.59
C ARG A 377 -4.89 -20.83 -9.95
N ILE A 378 -3.62 -21.02 -10.28
CA ILE A 378 -2.74 -19.97 -10.77
C ILE A 378 -2.99 -19.82 -12.28
N THR A 379 -3.28 -18.59 -12.69
CA THR A 379 -3.40 -18.20 -14.10
C THR A 379 -2.45 -17.03 -14.32
N GLY A 380 -1.63 -17.11 -15.37
CA GLY A 380 -0.60 -16.12 -15.66
C GLY A 380 0.82 -16.68 -15.45
N PRO A 381 1.84 -15.82 -15.43
CA PRO A 381 3.23 -16.20 -15.18
C PRO A 381 3.42 -16.85 -13.81
N ASP A 382 4.39 -17.77 -13.73
CA ASP A 382 4.81 -18.35 -12.45
C ASP A 382 5.57 -17.30 -11.65
N ILE A 383 5.09 -17.03 -10.44
CA ILE A 383 5.70 -16.10 -9.49
C ILE A 383 6.42 -16.89 -8.42
N ASP A 384 7.61 -16.44 -8.04
CA ASP A 384 8.40 -17.07 -6.99
C ASP A 384 7.59 -17.18 -5.69
N ALA A 385 7.46 -18.41 -5.18
CA ALA A 385 6.75 -18.71 -3.94
C ALA A 385 7.46 -18.13 -2.71
N ASN A 386 8.78 -17.90 -2.80
CA ASN A 386 9.60 -17.31 -1.74
C ASN A 386 9.79 -15.80 -1.91
N MET A 387 8.96 -15.15 -2.74
CA MET A 387 8.99 -13.70 -2.91
C MET A 387 8.79 -12.99 -1.57
N THR A 388 9.67 -12.05 -1.23
CA THR A 388 9.54 -11.23 -0.02
C THR A 388 8.58 -10.07 -0.21
N ILE A 389 8.11 -9.48 0.89
CA ILE A 389 7.25 -8.28 0.87
C ILE A 389 7.93 -7.14 0.10
N TRP A 390 9.22 -6.89 0.35
CA TRP A 390 9.93 -5.80 -0.32
C TRP A 390 10.08 -6.05 -1.84
N GLN A 391 10.25 -7.31 -2.27
CA GLN A 391 10.31 -7.66 -3.68
C GLN A 391 8.97 -7.41 -4.37
N ALA A 392 7.86 -7.78 -3.72
CA ALA A 392 6.52 -7.53 -4.23
C ALA A 392 6.22 -6.02 -4.34
N LEU A 393 6.56 -5.25 -3.30
CA LEU A 393 6.46 -3.79 -3.31
C LEU A 393 7.29 -3.18 -4.45
N LYS A 394 8.53 -3.66 -4.66
CA LYS A 394 9.39 -3.19 -5.76
C LYS A 394 8.79 -3.52 -7.13
N ALA A 395 8.33 -4.76 -7.32
CA ALA A 395 7.77 -5.24 -8.59
C ALA A 395 6.53 -4.47 -9.04
N THR A 396 5.70 -3.98 -8.11
CA THR A 396 4.52 -3.16 -8.43
C THR A 396 4.82 -1.65 -8.55
N SER A 397 6.06 -1.23 -8.25
CA SER A 397 6.42 0.19 -8.15
C SER A 397 7.44 0.63 -9.21
N VAL A 398 8.36 -0.26 -9.57
CA VAL A 398 9.51 0.07 -10.42
C VAL A 398 9.09 0.25 -11.87
N ALA A 399 9.57 1.30 -12.50
CA ALA A 399 9.43 1.52 -13.92
C ALA A 399 10.23 0.48 -14.72
N PRO A 400 9.84 0.20 -15.97
CA PRO A 400 10.65 -0.62 -16.87
C PRO A 400 12.02 0.02 -17.11
N ARG A 401 12.98 -0.80 -17.58
CA ARG A 401 14.29 -0.30 -18.02
C ARG A 401 14.59 -0.86 -19.40
N TYR A 402 15.08 -0.04 -20.32
CA TYR A 402 15.57 -0.53 -21.60
C TYR A 402 16.96 -1.14 -21.44
N MET A 403 17.19 -2.28 -22.06
CA MET A 403 18.51 -2.88 -22.18
C MET A 403 19.30 -2.16 -23.26
N LEU A 404 20.57 -1.89 -22.96
CA LEU A 404 21.51 -1.40 -23.97
C LEU A 404 21.73 -2.48 -25.04
N PRO A 405 21.87 -2.11 -26.33
CA PRO A 405 22.12 -3.08 -27.39
C PRO A 405 23.42 -3.85 -27.12
N GLN A 406 23.37 -5.18 -27.21
CA GLN A 406 24.61 -5.97 -27.20
C GLN A 406 25.42 -5.71 -28.47
N PRO A 407 26.76 -5.68 -28.40
CA PRO A 407 27.59 -5.47 -29.59
C PRO A 407 27.29 -6.54 -30.65
N GLY A 408 26.85 -6.11 -31.84
CA GLY A 408 26.60 -6.99 -33.00
C GLY A 408 25.15 -7.45 -33.22
N ALA A 409 24.18 -7.02 -32.40
CA ALA A 409 22.76 -7.26 -32.63
C ALA A 409 22.04 -6.01 -33.17
N ASN A 410 21.04 -6.19 -34.04
CA ASN A 410 20.26 -5.09 -34.63
C ASN A 410 19.48 -4.29 -33.56
N GLN A 411 20.03 -3.13 -33.18
CA GLN A 411 19.47 -1.79 -32.96
C GLN A 411 18.04 -1.54 -32.39
N ARG A 412 17.30 -2.51 -31.84
CA ARG A 412 16.06 -2.20 -31.10
C ARG A 412 16.31 -2.20 -29.60
N LEU A 413 15.97 -1.09 -28.95
CA LEU A 413 15.87 -1.01 -27.49
C LEU A 413 14.75 -1.98 -27.04
N VAL A 414 15.10 -2.93 -26.19
CA VAL A 414 14.16 -3.92 -25.64
C VAL A 414 14.06 -3.69 -24.14
N ILE A 415 12.85 -3.73 -23.59
CA ILE A 415 12.64 -3.65 -22.15
C ILE A 415 13.25 -4.88 -21.47
N ALA A 416 14.00 -4.68 -20.39
CA ALA A 416 14.59 -5.73 -19.59
C ALA A 416 13.50 -6.68 -19.04
N PRO A 417 13.69 -8.00 -19.13
CA PRO A 417 12.76 -8.96 -18.55
C PRO A 417 12.63 -8.81 -17.04
N GLY A 418 11.46 -9.15 -16.50
CA GLY A 418 11.19 -9.14 -15.07
C GLY A 418 9.82 -8.57 -14.71
N LEU A 419 9.55 -8.50 -13.41
CA LEU A 419 8.32 -7.91 -12.88
C LEU A 419 8.50 -6.40 -12.68
N VAL A 420 7.65 -5.62 -13.34
CA VAL A 420 7.69 -4.15 -13.33
C VAL A 420 6.29 -3.56 -13.43
N ASP A 421 6.16 -2.28 -13.11
CA ASP A 421 4.95 -1.52 -13.38
C ASP A 421 5.01 -0.87 -14.76
N HIS A 422 4.55 -1.63 -15.76
CA HIS A 422 4.45 -1.19 -17.16
C HIS A 422 3.00 -1.06 -17.65
N GLY A 423 2.03 -1.03 -16.73
CA GLY A 423 0.62 -1.15 -17.09
C GLY A 423 0.25 -2.60 -17.33
N THR A 424 -0.79 -3.07 -16.64
CA THR A 424 -1.11 -4.49 -16.53
C THR A 424 -2.33 -4.90 -17.36
N ALA A 425 -2.94 -3.95 -18.08
CA ALA A 425 -4.33 -4.02 -18.57
C ALA A 425 -5.37 -4.33 -17.46
N LYS A 426 -4.94 -4.21 -16.19
CA LYS A 426 -5.69 -4.46 -14.97
C LYS A 426 -5.57 -3.26 -14.05
N ASN A 427 -5.62 -2.05 -14.61
CA ASN A 427 -5.44 -0.82 -13.81
C ASN A 427 -6.57 -0.61 -12.79
N ASN A 428 -7.72 -1.26 -12.99
CA ASN A 428 -8.76 -1.47 -11.99
C ASN A 428 -8.92 -2.99 -11.73
N PRO A 429 -8.46 -3.52 -10.58
CA PRO A 429 -8.48 -4.95 -10.29
C PRO A 429 -9.84 -5.47 -9.78
N VAL A 430 -10.96 -4.73 -9.98
CA VAL A 430 -12.28 -5.11 -9.45
C VAL A 430 -12.79 -6.47 -9.94
N ARG A 431 -12.49 -6.83 -11.19
CA ARG A 431 -12.82 -8.16 -11.71
C ARG A 431 -11.93 -9.21 -11.03
N ASP A 432 -10.65 -8.93 -10.93
CA ASP A 432 -9.66 -9.84 -10.35
C ASP A 432 -9.96 -10.15 -8.89
N ILE A 433 -10.32 -9.15 -8.09
CA ILE A 433 -10.64 -9.37 -6.66
C ILE A 433 -11.89 -10.26 -6.50
N LEU A 434 -12.89 -10.11 -7.37
CA LEU A 434 -14.06 -10.99 -7.36
C LEU A 434 -13.67 -12.44 -7.70
N TYR A 435 -12.81 -12.63 -8.70
CA TYR A 435 -12.31 -13.96 -9.05
C TYR A 435 -11.44 -14.57 -7.96
N GLU A 436 -10.51 -13.81 -7.39
CA GLU A 436 -9.63 -14.27 -6.32
C GLU A 436 -10.41 -14.59 -5.05
N CYS A 437 -11.40 -13.76 -4.68
CA CYS A 437 -12.31 -14.04 -3.59
C CYS A 437 -13.03 -15.39 -3.77
N ARG A 438 -13.53 -15.69 -4.99
CA ARG A 438 -14.17 -16.99 -5.30
C ARG A 438 -13.21 -18.17 -5.33
N LYS A 439 -11.90 -17.95 -5.51
CA LYS A 439 -10.88 -19.00 -5.42
C LYS A 439 -10.50 -19.30 -3.98
N LEU A 440 -10.41 -18.25 -3.17
CA LEU A 440 -10.06 -18.32 -1.75
C LEU A 440 -11.20 -18.88 -0.91
N TYR A 441 -12.40 -18.33 -1.10
CA TYR A 441 -13.59 -18.69 -0.36
C TYR A 441 -14.49 -19.56 -1.24
N ARG A 442 -15.28 -20.44 -0.61
CA ARG A 442 -16.20 -21.32 -1.35
C ARG A 442 -17.19 -20.48 -2.17
N TYR A 443 -17.50 -20.94 -3.37
CA TYR A 443 -18.52 -20.34 -4.26
C TYR A 443 -19.91 -20.19 -3.63
N ALA A 444 -20.18 -20.80 -2.48
CA ALA A 444 -21.44 -20.69 -1.76
C ALA A 444 -21.63 -19.33 -1.04
N ASN A 445 -20.56 -18.53 -0.91
CA ASN A 445 -20.65 -17.18 -0.35
C ASN A 445 -21.02 -16.18 -1.46
N ASP A 446 -22.31 -16.08 -1.78
CA ASP A 446 -22.80 -15.21 -2.85
C ASP A 446 -22.92 -13.74 -2.44
N MET A 447 -22.96 -13.45 -1.13
CA MET A 447 -23.08 -12.08 -0.63
C MET A 447 -21.72 -11.38 -0.52
N MET A 448 -21.61 -10.20 -1.14
CA MET A 448 -20.36 -9.44 -1.18
C MET A 448 -20.58 -7.95 -1.02
N ILE A 449 -19.67 -7.29 -0.31
CA ILE A 449 -19.47 -5.84 -0.36
C ILE A 449 -18.15 -5.60 -1.08
N ILE A 450 -18.17 -4.83 -2.15
CA ILE A 450 -16.99 -4.48 -2.93
C ILE A 450 -16.82 -2.96 -2.88
N VAL A 451 -15.72 -2.52 -2.30
CA VAL A 451 -15.28 -1.12 -2.29
C VAL A 451 -14.19 -0.98 -3.32
N SER A 452 -14.43 -0.24 -4.39
CA SER A 452 -13.48 0.01 -5.46
C SER A 452 -13.08 1.49 -5.46
N ILE A 453 -11.78 1.79 -5.46
CA ILE A 453 -11.27 3.16 -5.29
C ILE A 453 -10.26 3.49 -6.39
N GLY A 454 -10.53 4.55 -7.14
CA GLY A 454 -9.66 5.10 -8.18
C GLY A 454 -8.50 5.93 -7.61
N THR A 455 -7.54 6.28 -8.47
CA THR A 455 -6.40 7.15 -8.15
C THR A 455 -6.70 8.65 -8.32
N GLY A 456 -7.94 8.98 -8.68
CA GLY A 456 -8.43 10.34 -8.87
C GLY A 456 -8.50 10.76 -10.34
N VAL A 457 -9.18 11.89 -10.58
CA VAL A 457 -9.45 12.45 -11.90
C VAL A 457 -8.95 13.90 -11.95
N GLY A 458 -8.28 14.23 -13.04
CA GLY A 458 -7.68 15.54 -13.29
C GLY A 458 -6.17 15.44 -13.42
N LEU A 459 -5.64 16.09 -14.45
CA LEU A 459 -4.21 16.22 -14.73
C LEU A 459 -3.98 17.47 -15.57
N ASN A 460 -3.08 18.35 -15.15
CA ASN A 460 -2.60 19.41 -16.02
C ASN A 460 -1.46 18.88 -16.90
N ARG A 461 -1.75 18.70 -18.19
CA ARG A 461 -0.79 18.17 -19.16
C ARG A 461 0.40 19.10 -19.39
N ASP A 462 0.20 20.41 -19.25
CA ASP A 462 1.24 21.41 -19.53
C ASP A 462 2.33 21.45 -18.45
N SER A 463 2.05 20.89 -17.27
CA SER A 463 3.01 20.81 -16.16
C SER A 463 3.81 19.50 -16.12
N GLU A 464 3.56 18.57 -17.03
CA GLU A 464 4.07 17.20 -16.95
C GLU A 464 4.80 16.77 -18.24
N ILE A 465 5.62 15.72 -18.13
CA ILE A 465 6.23 15.10 -19.30
C ILE A 465 5.10 14.48 -20.15
N ALA A 466 5.02 14.84 -21.44
CA ALA A 466 3.91 14.44 -22.31
C ALA A 466 3.63 12.93 -22.31
N GLU A 467 4.67 12.10 -22.43
CA GLU A 467 4.54 10.63 -22.40
C GLU A 467 4.09 10.09 -21.03
N MET A 468 4.52 10.74 -19.95
CA MET A 468 4.10 10.40 -18.59
C MET A 468 2.62 10.74 -18.39
N ALA A 469 2.19 11.92 -18.84
CA ALA A 469 0.81 12.35 -18.80
C ALA A 469 -0.11 11.44 -19.63
N ASN A 470 0.29 11.10 -20.86
CA ASN A 470 -0.42 10.14 -21.71
C ASN A 470 -0.59 8.79 -21.00
N SER A 471 0.49 8.27 -20.42
CA SER A 471 0.44 7.00 -19.69
C SER A 471 -0.54 7.03 -18.50
N VAL A 472 -0.62 8.14 -17.76
CA VAL A 472 -1.56 8.28 -16.63
C VAL A 472 -3.01 8.36 -17.14
N GLU A 473 -3.26 9.16 -18.17
CA GLU A 473 -4.60 9.32 -18.74
C GLU A 473 -5.14 8.03 -19.34
N ASP A 474 -4.32 7.30 -20.10
CA ASP A 474 -4.68 6.01 -20.72
C ASP A 474 -5.05 4.97 -19.65
N ARG A 475 -4.23 4.85 -18.60
CA ARG A 475 -4.48 3.92 -17.49
C ARG A 475 -5.75 4.30 -16.72
N ASN A 476 -5.99 5.59 -16.50
CA ASN A 476 -7.21 6.07 -15.86
C ASN A 476 -8.45 5.83 -16.74
N ALA A 477 -8.35 6.03 -18.05
CA ALA A 477 -9.44 5.72 -18.98
C ALA A 477 -9.76 4.23 -19.00
N GLU A 478 -8.74 3.37 -19.05
CA GLU A 478 -8.90 1.92 -18.97
C GLU A 478 -9.54 1.49 -17.64
N ALA A 479 -9.07 2.04 -16.51
CA ALA A 479 -9.60 1.75 -15.18
C ALA A 479 -11.08 2.13 -15.03
N ARG A 480 -11.49 3.29 -15.59
CA ARG A 480 -12.90 3.71 -15.67
C ARG A 480 -13.73 2.73 -16.50
N GLY A 481 -13.28 2.40 -17.71
CA GLY A 481 -13.99 1.47 -18.58
C GLY A 481 -14.18 0.09 -17.95
N TRP A 482 -13.19 -0.42 -17.22
CA TRP A 482 -13.34 -1.67 -16.46
C TRP A 482 -14.33 -1.57 -15.30
N GLY A 483 -14.41 -0.42 -14.62
CA GLY A 483 -15.39 -0.16 -13.57
C GLY A 483 -16.81 -0.13 -14.11
N GLU A 484 -17.06 0.65 -15.16
CA GLU A 484 -18.37 0.75 -15.83
C GLU A 484 -18.81 -0.62 -16.35
N LYS A 485 -17.91 -1.36 -16.99
CA LYS A 485 -18.18 -2.72 -17.44
C LYS A 485 -18.50 -3.67 -16.29
N PHE A 486 -17.81 -3.54 -15.15
CA PHE A 486 -18.08 -4.35 -13.97
C PHE A 486 -19.50 -4.11 -13.44
N GLU A 487 -19.94 -2.86 -13.37
CA GLU A 487 -21.31 -2.51 -12.97
C GLU A 487 -22.35 -3.14 -13.89
N VAL A 488 -22.19 -2.98 -15.21
CA VAL A 488 -23.09 -3.56 -16.21
C VAL A 488 -23.12 -5.09 -16.11
N ASP A 489 -21.95 -5.75 -16.06
CA ASP A 489 -21.84 -7.21 -16.01
C ASP A 489 -22.49 -7.80 -14.74
N HIS A 490 -22.62 -7.03 -13.65
CA HIS A 490 -23.09 -7.52 -12.34
C HIS A 490 -24.35 -6.81 -11.83
N GLN A 491 -25.02 -6.00 -12.66
CA GLN A 491 -26.23 -5.25 -12.30
C GLN A 491 -27.30 -6.14 -11.66
N ALA A 492 -27.54 -7.33 -12.22
CA ALA A 492 -28.53 -8.27 -11.68
C ALA A 492 -28.20 -8.76 -10.26
N LEU A 493 -26.92 -8.87 -9.89
CA LEU A 493 -26.52 -9.22 -8.52
C LEU A 493 -26.73 -8.05 -7.56
N MET A 494 -26.52 -6.82 -8.05
CA MET A 494 -26.73 -5.61 -7.27
C MET A 494 -28.22 -5.36 -6.99
N GLU A 495 -29.07 -5.49 -8.02
CA GLU A 495 -30.53 -5.33 -7.89
C GLU A 495 -31.15 -6.37 -6.94
N ARG A 496 -30.61 -7.58 -6.91
CA ARG A 496 -31.04 -8.65 -6.00
C ARG A 496 -30.48 -8.49 -4.58
N GLY A 497 -29.59 -7.52 -4.35
CA GLY A 497 -28.93 -7.29 -3.07
C GLY A 497 -27.87 -8.33 -2.68
N TRP A 498 -27.45 -9.20 -3.62
CA TRP A 498 -26.37 -10.16 -3.39
C TRP A 498 -24.99 -9.48 -3.47
N MET A 499 -24.88 -8.39 -4.23
CA MET A 499 -23.65 -7.61 -4.31
C MET A 499 -23.93 -6.14 -3.97
N LYS A 500 -23.21 -5.59 -3.00
CA LYS A 500 -23.14 -4.14 -2.78
C LYS A 500 -21.84 -3.65 -3.36
N TYR A 501 -21.91 -2.79 -4.36
CA TYR A 501 -20.74 -2.23 -5.03
C TYR A 501 -20.69 -0.72 -4.80
N PHE A 502 -19.56 -0.25 -4.31
CA PHE A 502 -19.30 1.16 -4.05
C PHE A 502 -18.03 1.57 -4.77
N ARG A 503 -18.13 2.60 -5.62
CA ARG A 503 -17.01 3.10 -6.41
C ARG A 503 -16.72 4.55 -6.05
N PHE A 504 -15.50 4.80 -5.58
CA PHE A 504 -15.03 6.15 -5.25
C PHE A 504 -13.90 6.56 -6.20
N ASN A 505 -13.94 7.78 -6.70
CA ASN A 505 -12.86 8.33 -7.53
C ASN A 505 -12.82 9.85 -7.37
N VAL A 506 -11.83 10.35 -6.64
CA VAL A 506 -11.73 11.77 -6.26
C VAL A 506 -11.57 12.64 -7.51
N THR A 507 -12.42 13.64 -7.68
CA THR A 507 -12.35 14.59 -8.80
C THR A 507 -11.64 15.88 -8.41
N GLY A 508 -11.26 16.70 -9.39
CA GLY A 508 -10.72 18.04 -9.13
C GLY A 508 -9.21 18.07 -8.83
N LEU A 509 -8.44 17.10 -9.35
CA LEU A 509 -6.99 16.98 -9.12
C LEU A 509 -6.16 17.59 -10.27
N GLU A 510 -6.73 18.44 -11.11
CA GLU A 510 -6.04 19.06 -12.25
C GLU A 510 -4.89 19.97 -11.81
N ASP A 511 -5.03 20.61 -10.65
CA ASP A 511 -4.06 21.52 -10.04
C ASP A 511 -3.03 20.81 -9.14
N VAL A 512 -3.10 19.49 -9.02
CA VAL A 512 -2.16 18.67 -8.25
C VAL A 512 -1.14 18.03 -9.19
N PRO A 513 0.16 18.36 -9.08
CA PRO A 513 1.21 17.70 -9.85
C PRO A 513 1.26 16.18 -9.59
N LEU A 514 1.81 15.43 -10.55
CA LEU A 514 2.04 14.00 -10.40
C LEU A 514 3.03 13.66 -9.28
N GLU A 515 3.84 14.64 -8.85
CA GLU A 515 4.68 14.56 -7.64
C GLU A 515 3.84 14.66 -6.35
N GLU A 516 2.84 13.78 -6.17
CA GLU A 516 1.81 13.95 -5.13
C GLU A 516 2.32 13.89 -3.68
N TRP A 517 3.49 13.29 -3.44
CA TRP A 517 4.02 13.01 -2.10
C TRP A 517 4.25 14.28 -1.25
N CYS A 518 4.45 15.43 -1.90
CA CYS A 518 4.65 16.72 -1.26
C CYS A 518 3.39 17.62 -1.25
N HIS A 519 2.25 17.11 -1.74
CA HIS A 519 0.99 17.84 -1.88
C HIS A 519 -0.17 17.24 -1.06
N GLU A 520 0.15 16.57 0.05
CA GLU A 520 -0.83 15.88 0.89
C GLU A 520 -1.99 16.77 1.32
N ASP A 521 -1.73 18.01 1.73
CA ASP A 521 -2.77 18.90 2.26
C ASP A 521 -3.81 19.27 1.20
N ILE A 522 -3.36 19.56 -0.02
CA ILE A 522 -4.25 19.86 -1.15
C ILE A 522 -5.08 18.62 -1.49
N ILE A 523 -4.45 17.43 -1.54
CA ILE A 523 -5.14 16.18 -1.86
C ILE A 523 -6.16 15.82 -0.77
N LYS A 524 -5.85 16.09 0.51
CA LYS A 524 -6.81 15.98 1.62
C LYS A 524 -7.99 16.91 1.48
N GLU A 525 -7.75 18.18 1.13
CA GLU A 525 -8.81 19.16 0.90
C GLU A 525 -9.74 18.69 -0.22
N LYS A 526 -9.18 18.31 -1.38
CA LYS A 526 -9.95 17.81 -2.54
C LYS A 526 -10.70 16.53 -2.22
N THR A 527 -10.07 15.60 -1.50
CA THR A 527 -10.72 14.34 -1.06
C THR A 527 -11.88 14.63 -0.11
N SER A 528 -11.72 15.56 0.83
CA SER A 528 -12.77 15.96 1.77
C SER A 528 -13.93 16.65 1.05
N ALA A 529 -13.63 17.56 0.12
CA ALA A 529 -14.62 18.22 -0.72
C ALA A 529 -15.40 17.21 -1.59
N TYR A 530 -14.71 16.22 -2.16
CA TYR A 530 -15.33 15.14 -2.92
C TYR A 530 -16.30 14.31 -2.06
N LEU A 531 -15.89 13.87 -0.88
CA LEU A 531 -16.74 13.10 0.03
C LEU A 531 -17.91 13.92 0.60
N ALA A 532 -17.80 15.25 0.62
CA ALA A 532 -18.87 16.15 1.05
C ALA A 532 -19.95 16.41 -0.02
N GLN A 533 -19.72 16.00 -1.27
CA GLN A 533 -20.75 16.11 -2.33
C GLN A 533 -21.97 15.27 -1.94
N PRO A 534 -23.22 15.76 -2.10
CA PRO A 534 -24.40 15.08 -1.56
C PRO A 534 -24.54 13.61 -1.99
N GLU A 535 -24.36 13.33 -3.29
CA GLU A 535 -24.48 11.99 -3.86
C GLU A 535 -23.37 11.06 -3.37
N VAL A 536 -22.12 11.56 -3.37
CA VAL A 536 -20.94 10.81 -2.92
C VAL A 536 -21.00 10.55 -1.42
N GLY A 537 -21.38 11.55 -0.62
CA GLY A 537 -21.55 11.43 0.83
C GLY A 537 -22.63 10.42 1.19
N HIS A 538 -23.76 10.43 0.48
CA HIS A 538 -24.80 9.41 0.66
C HIS A 538 -24.28 8.00 0.36
N MET A 539 -23.57 7.82 -0.77
CA MET A 539 -22.95 6.55 -1.13
C MET A 539 -21.87 6.12 -0.11
N PHE A 540 -21.06 7.06 0.38
CA PHE A 540 -20.01 6.81 1.36
C PHE A 540 -20.59 6.30 2.69
N TYR A 541 -21.60 6.98 3.23
CA TYR A 541 -22.24 6.51 4.46
C TYR A 541 -23.06 5.24 4.25
N ALA A 542 -23.67 5.02 3.07
CA ALA A 542 -24.28 3.73 2.75
C ALA A 542 -23.26 2.58 2.76
N CYS A 543 -22.02 2.83 2.32
CA CYS A 543 -20.91 1.88 2.41
C CYS A 543 -20.51 1.62 3.87
N VAL A 544 -20.32 2.67 4.66
CA VAL A 544 -20.02 2.58 6.10
C VAL A 544 -21.09 1.75 6.82
N ASP A 545 -22.36 2.01 6.53
CA ASP A 545 -23.52 1.34 7.13
C ASP A 545 -23.58 -0.14 6.74
N ALA A 546 -23.34 -0.45 5.48
CA ALA A 546 -23.31 -1.82 5.00
C ALA A 546 -22.20 -2.64 5.67
N ILE A 547 -21.01 -2.05 5.83
CA ILE A 547 -19.87 -2.71 6.48
C ILE A 547 -20.09 -2.85 7.99
N THR A 548 -20.49 -1.78 8.67
CA THR A 548 -20.72 -1.79 10.12
C THR A 548 -21.83 -2.76 10.53
N ALA A 549 -22.91 -2.86 9.74
CA ALA A 549 -23.98 -3.84 9.99
C ALA A 549 -23.49 -5.29 9.97
N LEU A 550 -22.51 -5.62 9.11
CA LEU A 550 -21.89 -6.95 9.07
C LEU A 550 -20.94 -7.16 10.24
N ILE A 551 -20.12 -6.16 10.55
CA ILE A 551 -19.07 -6.23 11.57
C ILE A 551 -19.67 -6.41 12.98
N LEU A 552 -20.74 -5.68 13.29
CA LEU A 552 -21.42 -5.74 14.59
C LEU A 552 -22.28 -7.01 14.76
N GLY A 553 -22.47 -7.79 13.69
CA GLY A 553 -23.43 -8.89 13.62
C GLY A 553 -24.87 -8.38 13.70
N HIS A 554 -25.83 -9.08 13.10
CA HIS A 554 -27.25 -8.77 13.31
C HIS A 554 -27.63 -9.02 14.78
N GLN A 555 -27.46 -8.02 15.66
CA GLN A 555 -28.05 -8.00 17.00
C GLN A 555 -29.59 -7.79 16.99
N THR A 556 -30.25 -7.93 15.84
CA THR A 556 -31.68 -7.62 15.63
C THR A 556 -32.51 -8.80 15.15
N ARG A 557 -32.23 -10.01 15.67
CA ARG A 557 -33.23 -11.09 15.68
C ARG A 557 -33.39 -11.64 17.10
N GLN A 558 -34.12 -10.90 17.94
CA GLN A 558 -34.87 -11.46 19.06
C GLN A 558 -36.27 -10.88 19.05
#